data_AF-A0A1Y4N2E8-F1
#
_entry.id   AF-A0A1Y4N2E8-F1
#
_cell.length_a   1.000
_cell.length_b   1.000
_cell.length_c   1.000
_cell.angle_alpha   90.00
_cell.angle_beta   90.00
_cell.angle_gamma   90.00
#
_symmetry.space_group_name_H-M   'P 1'
#
loop_
_entity.id
_entity.type
_entity.pdbx_description
1 polymer ?
#
loop_
_entity_poly.entity_id
_entity_poly.type
_entity_poly.pdbx_seq_one_letter_code
_entity_poly.pdbx_strand_id
1 'polypeptide(L)'
;MEAKKSSGKQVVAILLLVIGLAAGVFGVLGLVGGGGMDPYEARNGVVMIGTIAQDSQGNTASGMGTGFAIGNPGEPVEYIVTNGHVVQKAYEYPRIDPSISGKVYVYYSAAENDYVQAQVVYYSSPSEKDIAILKLPSPTDKRVPLKLRESDSVSAGETVYALGYPGTATVGQDFKTFDQDDITLTRGVISKKMTPNFSTYSAFQMDTYISGGNSGGPLVDENGFVVGINSAGIEASGIDIGMNYAIVTDELTKILDSERIEYTLAGGGLSWTQPWFAYVFLPIGVLALAGGIILLVTSQKNGQGAPVAAGAAAGMGSGKAPARGGRGPVEKRAVLRGVTGKYSGQRFDLLKGKVVIGRDPATCNIVFDKNTPGISGRHCQVVYDPNEDCFIITDLGSSYGTFLGNGKKLTANVAEKLSTGDTFYLCDNANRFVVSKE
;
A
#
# COMPACT_ATOMS: atom_id res chain seq x y z
N MET A 1 56.92 -25.76 -4.53
CA MET A 1 55.54 -25.36 -4.22
C MET A 1 54.73 -25.45 -5.51
N GLU A 2 54.06 -26.58 -5.76
CA GLU A 2 53.18 -26.71 -6.92
C GLU A 2 51.84 -26.03 -6.61
N ALA A 3 51.54 -24.95 -7.34
CA ALA A 3 50.22 -24.35 -7.32
C ALA A 3 49.23 -25.33 -7.96
N LYS A 4 48.32 -25.89 -7.15
CA LYS A 4 47.25 -26.78 -7.59
C LYS A 4 46.36 -26.03 -8.59
N LYS A 5 46.58 -26.28 -9.88
CA LYS A 5 45.88 -25.58 -10.98
C LYS A 5 44.39 -25.92 -10.88
N SER A 6 43.58 -24.91 -10.54
CA SER A 6 42.12 -25.02 -10.48
C SER A 6 41.58 -25.57 -11.81
N SER A 7 40.75 -26.61 -11.76
CA SER A 7 40.11 -27.15 -12.96
C SER A 7 39.16 -26.09 -13.54
N GLY A 8 39.05 -25.98 -14.87
CA GLY A 8 38.15 -25.00 -15.50
C GLY A 8 36.71 -25.06 -14.97
N LYS A 9 36.26 -26.25 -14.52
CA LYS A 9 34.95 -26.43 -13.86
C LYS A 9 34.86 -25.76 -12.48
N GLN A 10 35.95 -25.76 -11.71
CA GLN A 10 36.01 -25.07 -10.41
C GLN A 10 36.00 -23.55 -10.59
N VAL A 11 36.70 -23.04 -11.63
CA VAL A 11 36.66 -21.60 -11.97
C VAL A 11 35.24 -21.17 -12.35
N VAL A 12 34.56 -21.93 -13.21
CA VAL A 12 33.16 -21.66 -13.62
C VAL A 12 32.21 -21.74 -12.42
N ALA A 13 32.39 -22.73 -11.54
CA ALA A 13 31.55 -22.87 -10.35
C ALA A 13 31.71 -21.68 -9.38
N ILE A 14 32.94 -21.22 -9.13
CA ILE A 14 33.20 -20.04 -8.31
C ILE A 14 32.57 -18.79 -8.95
N LEU A 15 32.68 -18.65 -10.28
CA LEU A 15 32.07 -17.53 -11.00
C LEU A 15 30.55 -17.51 -10.82
N LEU A 16 29.89 -18.67 -10.92
CA LEU A 16 28.44 -18.81 -10.70
C LEU A 16 28.04 -18.49 -9.27
N LEU A 17 28.84 -18.87 -8.26
CA LEU A 17 28.58 -18.50 -6.88
C LEU A 17 28.69 -16.99 -6.63
N VAL A 18 29.70 -16.34 -7.23
CA VAL A 18 29.87 -14.87 -7.12
C VAL A 18 28.72 -14.13 -7.81
N ILE A 19 28.33 -14.55 -9.02
CA ILE A 19 27.15 -14.03 -9.72
C ILE A 19 25.89 -14.25 -8.88
N GLY A 20 25.77 -15.44 -8.28
CA GLY A 20 24.65 -15.79 -7.41
C GLY A 20 24.53 -14.90 -6.18
N LEU A 21 25.64 -14.62 -5.50
CA LEU A 21 25.70 -13.70 -4.37
C LEU A 21 25.40 -12.25 -4.79
N ALA A 22 26.02 -11.77 -5.88
CA ALA A 22 25.78 -10.41 -6.38
C ALA A 22 24.31 -10.21 -6.80
N ALA A 23 23.73 -11.15 -7.54
CA ALA A 23 22.32 -11.12 -7.91
C ALA A 23 21.42 -11.26 -6.67
N GLY A 24 21.80 -12.08 -5.68
CA GLY A 24 21.11 -12.14 -4.39
C GLY A 24 21.04 -10.77 -3.70
N VAL A 25 22.17 -10.04 -3.66
CA VAL A 25 22.21 -8.66 -3.13
C VAL A 25 21.27 -7.76 -3.91
N PHE A 26 21.38 -7.67 -5.24
CA PHE A 26 20.47 -6.82 -6.04
C PHE A 26 18.99 -7.21 -5.91
N GLY A 27 18.70 -8.51 -5.76
CA GLY A 27 17.34 -9.01 -5.56
C GLY A 27 16.76 -8.60 -4.20
N VAL A 28 17.54 -8.72 -3.13
CA VAL A 28 17.16 -8.24 -1.79
C VAL A 28 17.03 -6.73 -1.78
N LEU A 29 17.96 -6.00 -2.41
CA LEU A 29 17.83 -4.54 -2.55
C LEU A 29 16.57 -4.16 -3.34
N GLY A 30 16.11 -4.96 -4.31
CA GLY A 30 14.84 -4.77 -4.99
C GLY A 30 13.59 -4.96 -4.12
N LEU A 31 13.67 -5.77 -3.06
CA LEU A 31 12.60 -5.89 -2.07
C LEU A 31 12.54 -4.69 -1.13
N VAL A 32 13.69 -4.05 -0.87
CA VAL A 32 13.84 -2.88 0.01
C VAL A 32 13.73 -1.57 -0.79
N GLY A 33 13.86 -1.64 -2.11
CA GLY A 33 13.98 -0.55 -3.05
C GLY A 33 12.68 0.17 -3.38
N GLY A 34 12.46 1.31 -2.72
CA GLY A 34 12.47 2.60 -3.41
C GLY A 34 11.40 2.96 -4.43
N GLY A 35 10.46 2.09 -4.79
CA GLY A 35 9.36 2.45 -5.69
C GLY A 35 8.44 3.51 -5.08
N GLY A 36 7.99 4.46 -5.89
CA GLY A 36 6.80 5.26 -5.61
C GLY A 36 5.55 4.38 -5.60
N MET A 37 4.49 4.89 -5.02
CA MET A 37 3.18 4.25 -4.98
C MET A 37 2.15 5.15 -5.65
N ASP A 38 1.02 4.58 -6.06
CA ASP A 38 -0.12 5.40 -6.48
C ASP A 38 -0.51 6.34 -5.33
N PRO A 39 -0.76 7.64 -5.56
CA PRO A 39 -1.09 8.60 -4.51
C PRO A 39 -2.28 8.16 -3.64
N TYR A 40 -3.24 7.44 -4.22
CA TYR A 40 -4.39 6.92 -3.49
C TYR A 40 -3.99 5.86 -2.46
N GLU A 41 -2.97 5.05 -2.75
CA GLU A 41 -2.48 4.01 -1.84
C GLU A 41 -1.81 4.59 -0.59
N ALA A 42 -1.43 5.89 -0.59
CA ALA A 42 -0.91 6.55 0.61
C ALA A 42 -1.91 6.52 1.79
N ARG A 43 -3.21 6.31 1.51
CA ARG A 43 -4.25 6.07 2.53
C ARG A 43 -3.92 4.92 3.48
N ASN A 44 -3.11 3.95 3.04
CA ASN A 44 -2.66 2.81 3.85
C ASN A 44 -1.75 3.24 5.02
N GLY A 45 -1.21 4.47 4.98
CA GLY A 45 -0.46 5.08 6.07
C GLY A 45 -1.27 6.11 6.88
N VAL A 46 -2.54 6.36 6.55
CA VAL A 46 -3.34 7.46 7.12
C VAL A 46 -4.28 6.95 8.21
N VAL A 47 -4.46 7.73 9.28
CA VAL A 47 -5.28 7.38 10.45
C VAL A 47 -6.14 8.56 10.89
N MET A 48 -7.28 8.26 11.51
CA MET A 48 -8.11 9.30 12.14
C MET A 48 -7.58 9.57 13.55
N ILE A 49 -7.44 10.84 13.89
CA ILE A 49 -7.04 11.31 15.22
C ILE A 49 -8.27 11.87 15.94
N GLY A 50 -8.64 11.24 17.05
CA GLY A 50 -9.70 11.71 17.94
C GLY A 50 -9.11 12.25 19.23
N THR A 51 -9.62 13.37 19.72
CA THR A 51 -9.20 13.94 20.99
C THR A 51 -10.37 14.13 21.92
N ILE A 52 -10.14 13.90 23.21
CA ILE A 52 -11.10 14.16 24.28
C ILE A 52 -10.37 14.96 25.35
N ALA A 53 -10.87 16.16 25.61
CA ALA A 53 -10.42 17.02 26.68
C ALA A 53 -11.56 17.13 27.71
N GLN A 54 -11.24 16.96 28.99
CA GLN A 54 -12.20 17.09 30.07
C GLN A 54 -11.70 18.12 31.09
N ASP A 55 -12.57 19.05 31.47
CA ASP A 55 -12.27 20.03 32.52
C ASP A 55 -12.55 19.48 33.93
N SER A 56 -12.14 20.22 34.95
CA SER A 56 -12.36 19.88 36.37
C SER A 56 -13.84 19.78 36.80
N GLN A 57 -14.77 20.30 36.00
CA GLN A 57 -16.21 20.23 36.25
C GLN A 57 -16.86 19.03 35.53
N GLY A 58 -16.08 18.26 34.77
CA GLY A 58 -16.53 17.10 34.01
C GLY A 58 -17.04 17.43 32.60
N ASN A 59 -16.98 18.69 32.16
CA ASN A 59 -17.36 19.05 30.78
C ASN A 59 -16.34 18.49 29.81
N THR A 60 -16.82 17.86 28.74
CA THR A 60 -15.98 17.25 27.72
C THR A 60 -16.05 18.02 26.41
N ALA A 61 -14.88 18.30 25.82
CA ALA A 61 -14.75 18.75 24.45
C ALA A 61 -14.05 17.67 23.63
N SER A 62 -14.59 17.36 22.45
CA SER A 62 -13.94 16.48 21.49
C SER A 62 -13.37 17.25 20.31
N GLY A 63 -12.31 16.71 19.73
CA GLY A 63 -11.72 17.18 18.48
C GLY A 63 -11.45 16.00 17.55
N MET A 64 -11.38 16.27 16.25
CA MET A 64 -11.06 15.27 15.24
C MET A 64 -10.09 15.87 14.21
N GLY A 65 -9.25 15.02 13.65
CA GLY A 65 -8.33 15.35 12.57
C GLY A 65 -7.78 14.08 11.93
N THR A 66 -6.73 14.26 11.14
CA THR A 66 -6.04 13.18 10.43
C THR A 66 -4.59 13.12 10.91
N GLY A 67 -3.98 11.94 10.84
CA GLY A 67 -2.54 11.77 10.96
C GLY A 67 -2.02 10.73 9.96
N PHE A 68 -0.70 10.60 9.86
CA PHE A 68 -0.08 9.57 9.03
C PHE A 68 1.14 8.94 9.67
N ALA A 69 1.38 7.68 9.32
CA ALA A 69 2.45 6.85 9.81
C ALA A 69 3.81 7.22 9.19
N ILE A 70 4.83 7.21 10.02
CA ILE A 70 6.25 7.35 9.62
C ILE A 70 7.06 6.19 10.21
N GLY A 71 8.24 5.94 9.64
CA GLY A 71 9.14 4.85 10.02
C GLY A 71 9.89 4.26 8.83
N ASN A 72 10.35 3.03 8.99
CA ASN A 72 11.05 2.28 7.94
C ASN A 72 10.09 1.34 7.20
N PRO A 73 10.11 1.30 5.85
CA PRO A 73 9.34 0.34 5.08
C PRO A 73 9.56 -1.11 5.52
N GLY A 74 8.46 -1.83 5.72
CA GLY A 74 8.49 -3.24 6.13
C GLY A 74 8.66 -3.47 7.63
N GLU A 75 8.81 -2.41 8.43
CA GLU A 75 8.81 -2.48 9.88
C GLU A 75 7.45 -2.02 10.45
N PRO A 76 7.02 -2.56 11.60
CA PRO A 76 5.81 -2.11 12.27
C PRO A 76 5.87 -0.62 12.63
N VAL A 77 4.77 0.10 12.43
CA VAL A 77 4.66 1.53 12.72
C VAL A 77 4.56 1.78 14.21
N GLU A 78 5.35 2.70 14.75
CA GLU A 78 5.27 3.15 16.14
C GLU A 78 4.87 4.63 16.28
N TYR A 79 5.07 5.44 15.23
CA TYR A 79 4.89 6.89 15.28
C TYR A 79 3.91 7.39 14.22
N ILE A 80 3.06 8.35 14.63
CA ILE A 80 2.09 9.03 13.78
C ILE A 80 2.37 10.54 13.84
N VAL A 81 2.38 11.20 12.68
CA VAL A 81 2.47 12.65 12.56
C VAL A 81 1.07 13.23 12.37
N THR A 82 0.79 14.37 13.01
CA THR A 82 -0.43 15.16 12.81
C THR A 82 -0.13 16.65 13.09
N ASN A 83 -1.14 17.52 13.05
CA ASN A 83 -0.96 18.91 13.43
C ASN A 83 -0.99 19.12 14.95
N GLY A 84 -0.33 20.19 15.40
CA GLY A 84 -0.40 20.67 16.77
C GLY A 84 -1.83 21.05 17.18
N HIS A 85 -2.55 21.81 16.34
CA HIS A 85 -3.93 22.22 16.65
C HIS A 85 -4.90 21.04 16.81
N VAL A 86 -4.68 19.91 16.12
CA VAL A 86 -5.52 18.71 16.23
C VAL A 86 -5.49 18.14 17.65
N VAL A 87 -4.32 18.21 18.30
CA VAL A 87 -4.10 17.65 19.64
C VAL A 87 -4.06 18.68 20.76
N GLN A 88 -4.05 19.98 20.43
CA GLN A 88 -3.82 21.08 21.36
C GLN A 88 -4.70 21.02 22.61
N LYS A 89 -6.00 20.77 22.47
CA LYS A 89 -6.94 20.71 23.60
C LYS A 89 -6.69 19.51 24.52
N ALA A 90 -6.15 18.43 23.98
CA ALA A 90 -5.85 17.20 24.71
C ALA A 90 -4.36 17.09 25.08
N TYR A 91 -3.55 18.12 24.82
CA TYR A 91 -2.12 18.09 25.09
C TYR A 91 -1.81 18.44 26.53
N GLU A 92 -1.05 17.57 27.21
CA GLU A 92 -0.80 17.69 28.65
C GLU A 92 0.62 18.15 29.04
N TYR A 93 1.53 18.55 28.12
CA TYR A 93 2.90 18.89 28.56
C TYR A 93 3.73 19.85 27.68
N PRO A 94 4.03 21.11 28.05
CA PRO A 94 3.58 21.76 29.26
C PRO A 94 2.06 21.95 29.19
N ARG A 95 1.36 21.61 30.28
CA ARG A 95 -0.10 21.80 30.36
C ARG A 95 -0.41 23.27 30.10
N ILE A 96 -1.17 23.54 29.04
CA ILE A 96 -1.72 24.89 28.79
C ILE A 96 -2.69 25.25 29.92
N ASP A 97 -3.47 24.27 30.39
CA ASP A 97 -4.36 24.39 31.55
C ASP A 97 -4.25 23.12 32.42
N PRO A 98 -3.76 23.22 33.67
CA PRO A 98 -3.63 22.07 34.56
C PRO A 98 -4.97 21.45 34.98
N SER A 99 -6.09 22.17 34.79
CA SER A 99 -7.44 21.71 35.10
C SER A 99 -8.07 20.85 34.00
N ILE A 100 -7.40 20.73 32.85
CA ILE A 100 -7.83 19.92 31.71
C ILE A 100 -7.01 18.63 31.67
N SER A 101 -7.70 17.48 31.59
CA SER A 101 -7.08 16.21 31.21
C SER A 101 -7.45 15.88 29.77
N GLY A 102 -6.45 15.44 29.01
CA GLY A 102 -6.52 15.22 27.59
C GLY A 102 -6.13 13.80 27.21
N LYS A 103 -6.89 13.20 26.31
CA LYS A 103 -6.54 11.92 25.68
C LYS A 103 -6.58 12.05 24.17
N VAL A 104 -5.58 11.46 23.53
CA VAL A 104 -5.47 11.38 22.07
C VAL A 104 -5.60 9.92 21.66
N TYR A 105 -6.47 9.66 20.69
CA TYR A 105 -6.78 8.35 20.17
C TYR A 105 -6.45 8.29 18.68
N VAL A 106 -5.83 7.19 18.27
CA VAL A 106 -5.57 6.84 16.87
C VAL A 106 -6.53 5.74 16.48
N TYR A 107 -7.41 6.02 15.53
CA TYR A 107 -8.41 5.07 15.04
C TYR A 107 -7.93 4.40 13.75
N TYR A 108 -7.98 3.07 13.74
CA TYR A 108 -7.81 2.27 12.54
C TYR A 108 -9.15 1.92 11.89
N SER A 109 -10.18 1.72 12.74
CA SER A 109 -11.60 1.55 12.41
C SER A 109 -12.44 1.83 13.67
N ALA A 110 -13.35 2.80 13.64
CA ALA A 110 -14.38 2.92 14.67
C ALA A 110 -15.47 1.85 14.57
N ALA A 111 -15.77 1.36 13.36
CA ALA A 111 -16.77 0.31 13.15
C ALA A 111 -16.43 -0.96 13.92
N GLU A 112 -15.13 -1.29 13.95
CA GLU A 112 -14.59 -2.48 14.62
C GLU A 112 -14.11 -2.20 16.05
N ASN A 113 -14.34 -0.98 16.56
CA ASN A 113 -13.80 -0.52 17.85
C ASN A 113 -12.26 -0.72 17.93
N ASP A 114 -11.60 -0.51 16.80
CA ASP A 114 -10.15 -0.66 16.63
C ASP A 114 -9.45 0.70 16.68
N TYR A 115 -9.03 1.06 17.88
CA TYR A 115 -8.26 2.27 18.15
C TYR A 115 -7.34 2.07 19.35
N VAL A 116 -6.35 2.96 19.47
CA VAL A 116 -5.41 2.97 20.59
C VAL A 116 -5.27 4.38 21.16
N GLN A 117 -5.05 4.47 22.47
CA GLN A 117 -4.66 5.74 23.09
C GLN A 117 -3.18 5.98 22.83
N ALA A 118 -2.84 7.08 22.15
CA ALA A 118 -1.48 7.45 21.83
C ALA A 118 -0.94 8.52 22.80
N GLN A 119 0.38 8.55 22.96
CA GLN A 119 1.07 9.58 23.73
C GLN A 119 1.61 10.66 22.78
N VAL A 120 1.39 11.94 23.09
CA VAL A 120 2.05 13.02 22.36
C VAL A 120 3.50 13.12 22.85
N VAL A 121 4.46 12.80 21.98
CA VAL A 121 5.91 12.84 22.30
C VAL A 121 6.60 14.10 21.81
N TYR A 122 6.00 14.78 20.82
CA TYR A 122 6.41 16.12 20.39
C TYR A 122 5.17 16.96 20.10
N TYR A 123 5.24 18.25 20.42
CA TYR A 123 4.20 19.22 20.13
C TYR A 123 4.82 20.57 19.81
N SER A 124 4.29 21.21 18.78
CA SER A 124 4.50 22.61 18.49
C SER A 124 3.17 23.27 18.16
N SER A 125 2.95 24.44 18.74
CA SER A 125 1.68 25.15 18.64
C SER A 125 1.41 25.68 17.22
N PRO A 126 0.15 26.07 16.90
CA PRO A 126 -0.20 26.59 15.57
C PRO A 126 0.56 27.87 15.18
N SER A 127 0.92 28.69 16.18
CA SER A 127 1.73 29.90 16.00
C SER A 127 3.22 29.61 15.77
N GLU A 128 3.68 28.38 15.99
CA GLU A 128 5.08 27.99 15.88
C GLU A 128 5.34 27.14 14.65
N LYS A 129 5.19 25.81 14.74
CA LYS A 129 5.37 24.82 13.66
C LYS A 129 4.10 24.03 13.33
N ASP A 130 3.10 24.04 14.22
CA ASP A 130 1.85 23.28 14.08
C ASP A 130 2.02 21.79 13.76
N ILE A 131 3.02 21.14 14.36
CA ILE A 131 3.30 19.71 14.21
C ILE A 131 3.20 19.04 15.57
N ALA A 132 2.57 17.86 15.60
CA ALA A 132 2.64 16.94 16.72
C ALA A 132 3.06 15.54 16.26
N ILE A 133 3.81 14.86 17.12
CA ILE A 133 4.19 13.46 16.91
C ILE A 133 3.57 12.64 18.03
N LEU A 134 2.84 11.62 17.63
CA LEU A 134 2.19 10.65 18.51
C LEU A 134 2.98 9.36 18.51
N LYS A 135 3.18 8.80 19.69
CA LYS A 135 3.73 7.46 19.90
C LYS A 135 2.58 6.51 20.25
N LEU A 136 2.50 5.42 19.51
CA LEU A 136 1.56 4.34 19.76
C LEU A 136 1.99 3.54 21.01
N PRO A 137 1.05 2.92 21.75
CA PRO A 137 1.39 2.13 22.94
C PRO A 137 2.18 0.85 22.60
N SER A 138 2.06 0.38 21.36
CA SER A 138 2.84 -0.73 20.79
C SER A 138 2.95 -0.55 19.27
N PRO A 139 4.05 -1.01 18.64
CA PRO A 139 4.17 -1.01 17.19
C PRO A 139 3.05 -1.82 16.51
N THR A 140 2.68 -1.47 15.28
CA THR A 140 1.54 -2.06 14.57
C THR A 140 1.79 -2.25 13.07
N ASP A 141 1.27 -3.33 12.50
CA ASP A 141 1.28 -3.58 11.05
C ASP A 141 0.00 -3.11 10.34
N LYS A 142 -0.91 -2.44 11.09
CA LYS A 142 -2.22 -1.99 10.56
C LYS A 142 -2.11 -0.81 9.59
N ARG A 143 -0.93 -0.18 9.52
CA ARG A 143 -0.62 0.96 8.66
C ARG A 143 0.79 0.83 8.12
N VAL A 144 1.04 1.46 6.97
CA VAL A 144 2.34 1.46 6.30
C VAL A 144 3.01 2.82 6.51
N PRO A 145 4.30 2.88 6.91
CA PRO A 145 5.00 4.15 7.03
C PRO A 145 5.15 4.81 5.66
N LEU A 146 4.79 6.10 5.58
CA LEU A 146 4.92 6.87 4.35
C LEU A 146 6.33 7.45 4.22
N LYS A 147 6.83 7.48 2.97
CA LYS A 147 8.14 8.07 2.65
C LYS A 147 8.00 9.57 2.47
N LEU A 148 8.95 10.32 3.03
CA LEU A 148 9.00 11.77 2.94
C LEU A 148 9.89 12.20 1.76
N ARG A 149 9.50 13.21 1.01
CA ARG A 149 10.33 13.83 -0.03
C ARG A 149 10.81 15.19 0.48
N GLU A 150 12.08 15.51 0.21
CA GLU A 150 12.66 16.80 0.59
C GLU A 150 11.93 17.96 -0.08
N SER A 151 11.58 18.98 0.70
CA SER A 151 10.69 20.03 0.22
C SER A 151 11.36 20.98 -0.77
N ASP A 152 12.69 21.07 -0.76
CA ASP A 152 13.47 21.85 -1.73
C ASP A 152 13.47 21.22 -3.14
N SER A 153 13.13 19.94 -3.25
CA SER A 153 12.95 19.26 -4.54
C SER A 153 11.57 19.48 -5.16
N VAL A 154 10.66 20.15 -4.45
CA VAL A 154 9.25 20.33 -4.84
C VAL A 154 9.05 21.71 -5.44
N SER A 155 8.42 21.76 -6.62
CA SER A 155 8.29 23.00 -7.40
C SER A 155 6.85 23.51 -7.46
N ALA A 156 6.68 24.83 -7.63
CA ALA A 156 5.38 25.39 -7.98
C ALA A 156 4.88 24.81 -9.32
N GLY A 157 3.58 24.53 -9.40
CA GLY A 157 2.93 23.83 -10.51
C GLY A 157 2.94 22.30 -10.41
N GLU A 158 3.68 21.73 -9.46
CA GLU A 158 3.69 20.28 -9.24
C GLU A 158 2.33 19.79 -8.73
N THR A 159 1.86 18.67 -9.29
CA THR A 159 0.60 18.05 -8.87
C THR A 159 0.77 17.38 -7.53
N VAL A 160 -0.19 17.62 -6.64
CA VAL A 160 -0.22 17.05 -5.29
C VAL A 160 -1.62 16.55 -4.94
N TYR A 161 -1.65 15.67 -3.95
CA TYR A 161 -2.87 15.05 -3.46
C TYR A 161 -2.93 15.13 -1.94
N ALA A 162 -3.98 15.75 -1.41
CA ALA A 162 -4.22 15.78 0.03
C ALA A 162 -5.07 14.56 0.42
N LEU A 163 -4.59 13.81 1.40
CA LEU A 163 -5.33 12.71 2.00
C LEU A 163 -5.80 13.08 3.41
N GLY A 164 -7.02 12.67 3.74
CA GLY A 164 -7.50 12.72 5.11
C GLY A 164 -8.97 12.37 5.29
N TYR A 165 -9.36 12.31 6.55
CA TYR A 165 -10.74 12.06 6.95
C TYR A 165 -11.55 13.37 6.89
N PRO A 166 -12.70 13.39 6.21
CA PRO A 166 -13.53 14.58 6.16
C PRO A 166 -14.05 14.93 7.56
N GLY A 167 -13.93 16.20 7.94
CA GLY A 167 -14.34 16.72 9.23
C GLY A 167 -15.81 17.08 9.21
N THR A 168 -16.60 16.20 9.79
CA THR A 168 -18.02 16.40 10.01
C THR A 168 -18.25 17.19 11.29
N ALA A 169 -18.11 18.52 11.22
CA ALA A 169 -18.73 19.37 12.25
C ALA A 169 -20.25 19.52 12.03
N THR A 170 -20.83 19.18 10.85
CA THR A 170 -22.18 19.71 10.53
C THR A 170 -23.07 18.93 9.56
N VAL A 171 -22.80 17.68 9.16
CA VAL A 171 -23.73 17.00 8.23
C VAL A 171 -23.79 15.51 8.50
N GLY A 172 -25.01 14.99 8.69
CA GLY A 172 -25.33 13.58 8.91
C GLY A 172 -25.02 12.68 7.71
N GLN A 173 -23.74 12.63 7.32
CA GLN A 173 -23.14 11.60 6.48
C GLN A 173 -22.63 10.47 7.39
N ASP A 174 -22.86 9.23 6.98
CA ASP A 174 -22.57 8.00 7.73
C ASP A 174 -21.07 7.65 7.82
N PHE A 175 -20.17 8.63 7.93
CA PHE A 175 -18.71 8.39 8.13
C PHE A 175 -18.39 8.01 9.58
N LYS A 176 -19.13 7.05 10.15
CA LYS A 176 -18.95 6.56 11.53
C LYS A 176 -17.89 5.46 11.62
N THR A 177 -17.42 4.98 10.48
CA THR A 177 -16.58 3.78 10.40
C THR A 177 -15.09 4.10 10.56
N PHE A 178 -14.62 5.27 10.10
CA PHE A 178 -13.20 5.66 10.08
C PHE A 178 -12.28 4.60 9.47
N ASP A 179 -12.82 3.85 8.52
CA ASP A 179 -12.11 2.84 7.76
C ASP A 179 -11.25 3.51 6.68
N GLN A 180 -10.36 2.73 6.05
CA GLN A 180 -9.50 3.28 4.99
C GLN A 180 -10.29 3.81 3.78
N ASP A 181 -11.49 3.27 3.55
CA ASP A 181 -12.38 3.70 2.46
C ASP A 181 -13.06 5.06 2.74
N ASP A 182 -13.03 5.55 3.99
CA ASP A 182 -13.55 6.87 4.36
C ASP A 182 -12.53 8.00 4.11
N ILE A 183 -11.29 7.66 3.75
CA ILE A 183 -10.23 8.63 3.48
C ILE A 183 -10.50 9.28 2.12
N THR A 184 -10.61 10.60 2.14
CA THR A 184 -10.74 11.41 0.93
C THR A 184 -9.38 11.69 0.31
N LEU A 185 -9.36 11.77 -1.02
CA LEU A 185 -8.21 12.18 -1.82
C LEU A 185 -8.62 13.40 -2.66
N THR A 186 -8.04 14.57 -2.40
CA THR A 186 -8.25 15.77 -3.21
C THR A 186 -7.00 16.12 -3.99
N ARG A 187 -7.15 16.34 -5.30
CA ARG A 187 -6.06 16.71 -6.21
C ARG A 187 -5.97 18.22 -6.38
N GLY A 188 -4.76 18.74 -6.44
CA GLY A 188 -4.47 20.13 -6.81
C GLY A 188 -3.02 20.30 -7.23
N VAL A 189 -2.53 21.54 -7.17
CA VAL A 189 -1.15 21.91 -7.47
C VAL A 189 -0.58 22.83 -6.40
N ILE A 190 0.74 22.79 -6.26
CA ILE A 190 1.46 23.74 -5.42
C ILE A 190 1.49 25.10 -6.14
N SER A 191 0.94 26.12 -5.50
CA SER A 191 0.97 27.49 -6.01
C SER A 191 2.31 28.17 -5.72
N LYS A 192 2.82 28.05 -4.48
CA LYS A 192 4.12 28.59 -4.07
C LYS A 192 4.55 28.03 -2.70
N LYS A 193 5.85 28.07 -2.41
CA LYS A 193 6.42 27.93 -1.06
C LYS A 193 6.47 29.31 -0.39
N MET A 194 6.00 29.43 0.84
CA MET A 194 5.99 30.69 1.59
C MET A 194 6.00 30.45 3.10
N THR A 195 6.22 31.50 3.89
CA THR A 195 6.04 31.49 5.35
C THR A 195 4.76 32.27 5.69
N PRO A 196 3.71 31.64 6.23
CA PRO A 196 2.49 32.34 6.63
C PRO A 196 2.77 33.41 7.69
N ASN A 197 2.10 34.56 7.59
CA ASN A 197 2.33 35.71 8.49
C ASN A 197 2.01 35.41 9.97
N PHE A 198 1.26 34.34 10.23
CA PHE A 198 0.82 33.92 11.56
C PHE A 198 1.69 32.80 12.16
N SER A 199 2.72 32.34 11.44
CA SER A 199 3.55 31.22 11.88
C SER A 199 5.05 31.46 11.63
N THR A 200 5.86 30.51 12.09
CA THR A 200 7.32 30.53 11.92
C THR A 200 7.85 29.40 11.03
N TYR A 201 6.96 28.73 10.29
CA TYR A 201 7.28 27.58 9.43
C TYR A 201 7.09 27.88 7.96
N SER A 202 7.86 27.19 7.12
CA SER A 202 7.61 27.17 5.69
C SER A 202 6.43 26.26 5.35
N ALA A 203 5.58 26.71 4.43
CA ALA A 203 4.41 25.98 3.96
C ALA A 203 4.28 26.10 2.43
N PHE A 204 3.71 25.08 1.82
CA PHE A 204 3.16 25.17 0.47
C PHE A 204 1.77 25.79 0.55
N GLN A 205 1.56 26.86 -0.22
CA GLN A 205 0.22 27.27 -0.61
C GLN A 205 -0.20 26.43 -1.82
N MET A 206 -1.44 25.94 -1.82
CA MET A 206 -1.99 25.09 -2.88
C MET A 206 -3.45 25.42 -3.18
N ASP A 207 -3.91 25.00 -4.36
CA ASP A 207 -5.32 25.09 -4.75
C ASP A 207 -6.10 23.79 -4.46
N THR A 208 -5.42 22.77 -3.91
CA THR A 208 -6.04 21.54 -3.43
C THR A 208 -7.08 21.88 -2.37
N TYR A 209 -8.32 21.40 -2.56
CA TYR A 209 -9.38 21.60 -1.57
C TYR A 209 -9.07 20.81 -0.30
N ILE A 210 -8.98 21.51 0.83
CA ILE A 210 -8.92 20.94 2.18
C ILE A 210 -10.11 21.49 2.96
N SER A 211 -10.86 20.60 3.61
CA SER A 211 -11.90 20.95 4.58
C SER A 211 -11.45 20.60 6.00
N GLY A 212 -12.21 21.01 7.01
CA GLY A 212 -12.01 20.53 8.38
C GLY A 212 -11.91 19.00 8.39
N GLY A 213 -11.12 18.42 9.30
CA GLY A 213 -10.85 16.97 9.41
C GLY A 213 -9.63 16.46 8.63
N ASN A 214 -9.35 17.02 7.45
CA ASN A 214 -8.16 16.64 6.66
C ASN A 214 -6.85 17.20 7.25
N SER A 215 -6.94 18.18 8.16
CA SER A 215 -5.79 18.69 8.91
C SER A 215 -5.00 17.57 9.58
N GLY A 216 -3.69 17.62 9.44
CA GLY A 216 -2.72 16.67 9.98
C GLY A 216 -2.48 15.47 9.07
N GLY A 217 -3.28 15.29 8.02
CA GLY A 217 -3.05 14.28 6.98
C GLY A 217 -1.89 14.65 6.04
N PRO A 218 -1.44 13.69 5.21
CA PRO A 218 -0.33 13.92 4.30
C PRO A 218 -0.78 14.62 3.02
N LEU A 219 0.05 15.55 2.54
CA LEU A 219 0.06 16.00 1.16
C LEU A 219 1.11 15.18 0.43
N VAL A 220 0.73 14.44 -0.62
CA VAL A 220 1.64 13.57 -1.38
C VAL A 220 1.79 14.01 -2.83
N ASP A 221 2.93 13.69 -3.45
CA ASP A 221 3.16 13.87 -4.88
C ASP A 221 2.55 12.72 -5.72
N GLU A 222 2.75 12.73 -7.04
CA GLU A 222 2.28 11.68 -7.96
C GLU A 222 2.87 10.29 -7.70
N ASN A 223 3.93 10.19 -6.89
CA ASN A 223 4.57 8.95 -6.48
C ASN A 223 4.18 8.54 -5.05
N GLY A 224 3.20 9.21 -4.45
CA GLY A 224 2.74 8.94 -3.09
C GLY A 224 3.76 9.32 -2.01
N PHE A 225 4.81 10.08 -2.34
CA PHE A 225 5.75 10.58 -1.35
C PHE A 225 5.18 11.82 -0.68
N VAL A 226 5.23 11.85 0.66
CA VAL A 226 4.77 12.99 1.44
C VAL A 226 5.67 14.17 1.13
N VAL A 227 5.07 15.28 0.69
CA VAL A 227 5.73 16.56 0.46
C VAL A 227 5.32 17.61 1.49
N GLY A 228 4.22 17.39 2.22
CA GLY A 228 3.83 18.24 3.33
C GLY A 228 2.73 17.66 4.23
N ILE A 229 2.36 18.42 5.24
CA ILE A 229 1.31 18.07 6.22
C ILE A 229 0.15 19.04 6.02
N ASN A 230 -1.00 18.52 5.62
CA ASN A 230 -2.22 19.28 5.35
C ASN A 230 -2.62 20.10 6.57
N SER A 231 -2.92 21.37 6.38
CA SER A 231 -3.43 22.26 7.44
C SER A 231 -4.64 23.02 6.91
N ALA A 232 -5.84 22.58 7.29
CA ALA A 232 -7.07 23.25 6.92
C ALA A 232 -7.17 24.61 7.62
N GLY A 233 -7.58 25.63 6.86
CA GLY A 233 -8.12 26.90 7.36
C GLY A 233 -7.54 27.40 8.68
N ILE A 234 -6.26 27.73 8.73
CA ILE A 234 -5.74 28.48 9.87
C ILE A 234 -6.37 29.86 9.81
N GLU A 235 -7.34 30.08 10.69
CA GLU A 235 -8.03 31.34 10.92
C GLU A 235 -7.04 32.37 11.50
N ALA A 236 -6.20 32.93 10.64
CA ALA A 236 -5.54 34.18 10.98
C ALA A 236 -6.62 35.27 11.00
N SER A 237 -7.14 35.58 12.20
CA SER A 237 -8.04 36.71 12.47
C SER A 237 -9.54 36.51 12.19
N GLY A 238 -10.04 35.28 12.02
CA GLY A 238 -11.46 35.01 11.78
C GLY A 238 -11.99 35.42 10.40
N ILE A 239 -11.09 35.62 9.43
CA ILE A 239 -11.43 35.84 8.01
C ILE A 239 -10.97 34.61 7.23
N ASP A 240 -11.91 33.85 6.69
CA ASP A 240 -11.64 32.81 5.71
C ASP A 240 -11.15 33.46 4.41
N ILE A 241 -9.84 33.40 4.19
CA ILE A 241 -9.21 33.91 2.95
C ILE A 241 -9.15 32.85 1.84
N GLY A 242 -9.77 31.67 2.04
CA GLY A 242 -9.90 30.63 1.01
C GLY A 242 -8.57 30.04 0.54
N MET A 243 -7.52 30.06 1.38
CA MET A 243 -6.19 29.53 1.03
C MET A 243 -5.86 28.28 1.85
N ASN A 244 -5.50 27.20 1.15
CA ASN A 244 -5.09 25.93 1.75
C ASN A 244 -3.57 25.85 1.82
N TYR A 245 -3.07 25.36 2.95
CA TYR A 245 -1.64 25.25 3.21
C TYR A 245 -1.26 23.83 3.62
N ALA A 246 -0.03 23.45 3.30
CA ALA A 246 0.62 22.26 3.84
C ALA A 246 1.99 22.64 4.41
N ILE A 247 2.26 22.25 5.66
CA ILE A 247 3.56 22.46 6.30
C ILE A 247 4.58 21.61 5.54
N VAL A 248 5.72 22.20 5.13
CA VAL A 248 6.69 21.46 4.31
C VAL A 248 7.38 20.35 5.11
N THR A 249 7.71 19.25 4.44
CA THR A 249 8.40 18.10 5.07
C THR A 249 9.71 18.44 5.75
N ASP A 250 10.45 19.45 5.29
CA ASP A 250 11.73 19.82 5.92
C ASP A 250 11.56 20.39 7.34
N GLU A 251 10.37 20.90 7.69
CA GLU A 251 10.06 21.27 9.08
C GLU A 251 9.87 20.01 9.93
N LEU A 252 9.24 18.97 9.37
CA LEU A 252 9.05 17.68 10.02
C LEU A 252 10.37 16.93 10.19
N THR A 253 11.19 16.81 9.15
CA THR A 253 12.45 16.03 9.22
C THR A 253 13.41 16.59 10.25
N LYS A 254 13.52 17.92 10.37
CA LYS A 254 14.31 18.57 11.44
C LYS A 254 13.85 18.17 12.84
N ILE A 255 12.54 18.04 13.05
CA ILE A 255 11.96 17.59 14.32
C ILE A 255 12.27 16.11 14.54
N LEU A 256 12.08 15.27 13.52
CA LEU A 256 12.35 13.84 13.62
C LEU A 256 13.82 13.55 13.94
N ASP A 257 14.74 14.28 13.31
CA ASP A 257 16.17 14.21 13.58
C ASP A 257 16.49 14.61 15.03
N SER A 258 15.90 15.71 15.53
CA SER A 258 16.13 16.16 16.90
C SER A 258 15.57 15.20 17.95
N GLU A 259 14.41 14.60 17.66
CA GLU A 259 13.75 13.63 18.53
C GLU A 259 14.31 12.20 18.36
N ARG A 260 15.23 11.98 17.43
CA ARG A 260 15.79 10.66 17.06
C ARG A 260 14.71 9.64 16.68
N ILE A 261 13.72 10.09 15.92
CA ILE A 261 12.63 9.24 15.41
C ILE A 261 12.98 8.85 13.98
N GLU A 262 12.98 7.55 13.71
CA GLU A 262 13.33 7.04 12.40
C GLU A 262 12.24 7.33 11.36
N TYR A 263 12.68 7.64 10.13
CA TYR A 263 11.82 7.90 8.99
C TYR A 263 12.58 7.60 7.70
N THR A 264 11.85 7.49 6.59
CA THR A 264 12.43 7.19 5.28
C THR A 264 12.26 8.35 4.32
N LEU A 265 13.38 8.79 3.72
CA LEU A 265 13.38 9.73 2.60
C LEU A 265 13.18 9.00 1.27
N ALA A 266 12.29 9.52 0.44
CA ALA A 266 12.22 9.24 -0.98
C ALA A 266 13.52 9.75 -1.63
N GLY A 267 14.24 8.88 -2.35
CA GLY A 267 15.50 9.26 -3.00
C GLY A 267 16.78 8.83 -2.28
N GLY A 268 16.73 8.43 -1.00
CA GLY A 268 17.92 8.02 -0.24
C GLY A 268 18.49 6.65 -0.62
N GLY A 269 19.81 6.58 -0.87
CA GLY A 269 20.74 5.42 -0.88
C GLY A 269 20.46 4.18 -1.76
N LEU A 270 19.20 3.92 -2.07
CA LEU A 270 18.62 2.72 -2.65
C LEU A 270 17.46 3.05 -3.60
N SER A 271 17.16 4.33 -3.81
CA SER A 271 16.10 4.81 -4.70
C SER A 271 16.27 4.39 -6.16
N TRP A 272 17.50 4.11 -6.61
CA TRP A 272 17.76 3.52 -7.94
C TRP A 272 17.30 2.05 -8.03
N THR A 273 17.11 1.37 -6.90
CA THR A 273 16.67 -0.02 -6.88
C THR A 273 15.16 -0.06 -7.02
N GLN A 274 14.70 -0.91 -7.92
CA GLN A 274 13.30 -0.97 -8.31
C GLN A 274 12.71 -2.30 -7.84
N PRO A 275 11.40 -2.38 -7.55
CA PRO A 275 10.76 -3.64 -7.18
C PRO A 275 11.02 -4.79 -8.17
N TRP A 276 11.20 -4.46 -9.46
CA TRP A 276 11.52 -5.47 -10.48
C TRP A 276 12.88 -6.15 -10.29
N PHE A 277 13.81 -5.53 -9.57
CA PHE A 277 15.11 -6.15 -9.24
C PHE A 277 14.89 -7.43 -8.44
N ALA A 278 13.89 -7.50 -7.55
CA ALA A 278 13.57 -8.72 -6.83
C ALA A 278 13.13 -9.84 -7.78
N TYR A 279 12.23 -9.54 -8.71
CA TYR A 279 11.69 -10.52 -9.67
C TYR A 279 12.75 -11.02 -10.66
N VAL A 280 13.77 -10.21 -10.97
CA VAL A 280 14.83 -10.59 -11.92
C VAL A 280 16.03 -11.20 -11.21
N PHE A 281 16.56 -10.55 -10.18
CA PHE A 281 17.83 -10.95 -9.59
C PHE A 281 17.71 -12.05 -8.52
N LEU A 282 16.56 -12.21 -7.83
CA LEU A 282 16.40 -13.35 -6.90
C LEU A 282 16.39 -14.70 -7.64
N PRO A 283 15.63 -14.90 -8.74
CA PRO A 283 15.68 -16.16 -9.48
C PRO A 283 17.07 -16.44 -10.08
N ILE A 284 17.72 -15.42 -10.63
CA ILE A 284 19.10 -15.53 -11.16
C ILE A 284 20.06 -15.92 -10.04
N GLY A 285 19.95 -15.29 -8.87
CA GLY A 285 20.74 -15.58 -7.69
C GLY A 285 20.63 -17.05 -7.27
N VAL A 286 19.40 -17.53 -7.12
CA VAL A 286 19.10 -18.92 -6.74
C VAL A 286 19.65 -19.92 -7.78
N LEU A 287 19.41 -19.67 -9.07
CA LEU A 287 19.86 -20.57 -10.14
C LEU A 287 21.39 -20.63 -10.25
N ALA A 288 22.07 -19.48 -10.14
CA ALA A 288 23.51 -19.41 -10.20
C ALA A 288 24.17 -20.05 -8.96
N LEU A 289 23.62 -19.85 -7.77
CA LEU A 289 24.07 -20.55 -6.55
C LEU A 289 23.90 -22.07 -6.67
N ALA A 290 22.72 -22.54 -7.08
CA ALA A 290 22.45 -23.96 -7.28
C ALA A 290 23.39 -24.59 -8.33
N GLY A 291 23.56 -23.92 -9.47
CA GLY A 291 24.47 -24.37 -10.54
C GLY A 291 25.94 -24.40 -10.09
N GLY A 292 26.39 -23.39 -9.35
CA GLY A 292 27.74 -23.35 -8.77
C GLY A 292 27.99 -24.48 -7.78
N ILE A 293 27.04 -24.76 -6.88
CA ILE A 293 27.13 -25.87 -5.92
C ILE A 293 27.17 -27.21 -6.65
N ILE A 294 26.29 -27.45 -7.62
CA ILE A 294 26.25 -28.70 -8.39
C ILE A 294 27.58 -28.92 -9.15
N LEU A 295 28.14 -27.89 -9.78
CA LEU A 295 29.42 -27.98 -10.48
C LEU A 295 30.59 -28.25 -9.54
N LEU A 296 30.60 -27.67 -8.33
CA LEU A 296 31.60 -27.98 -7.31
C LEU A 296 31.52 -29.42 -6.84
N VAL A 297 30.33 -29.91 -6.50
CA VAL A 297 30.10 -31.28 -6.02
C VAL A 297 30.44 -32.31 -7.10
N THR A 298 30.05 -32.07 -8.34
CA THR A 298 30.37 -32.96 -9.47
C THR A 298 31.85 -32.89 -9.88
N SER A 299 32.50 -31.74 -9.71
CA SER A 299 33.94 -31.61 -9.94
C SER A 299 34.79 -32.32 -8.87
N GLN A 300 34.26 -32.54 -7.67
CA GLN A 300 34.93 -33.31 -6.61
C GLN A 300 34.75 -34.83 -6.79
N LYS A 301 33.68 -35.28 -7.47
CA LYS A 301 33.34 -36.69 -7.67
C LYS A 301 34.07 -37.40 -8.83
N ASN A 302 35.02 -36.75 -9.50
CA ASN A 302 35.77 -37.36 -10.62
C ASN A 302 36.83 -38.41 -10.19
N GLY A 303 36.59 -39.10 -9.08
CA GLY A 303 37.40 -40.21 -8.59
C GLY A 303 36.55 -41.26 -7.91
N GLN A 304 35.55 -41.83 -8.60
CA GLN A 304 35.14 -43.24 -8.52
C GLN A 304 33.83 -43.52 -9.30
N GLY A 305 33.94 -44.47 -10.23
CA GLY A 305 32.93 -45.42 -10.74
C GLY A 305 31.45 -45.06 -10.80
N ALA A 306 30.89 -45.11 -12.01
CA ALA A 306 29.46 -45.36 -12.25
C ALA A 306 29.06 -46.79 -11.82
N PRO A 307 27.76 -47.03 -11.62
CA PRO A 307 27.07 -47.89 -12.59
C PRO A 307 25.74 -47.33 -13.11
N VAL A 308 25.21 -48.07 -14.06
CA VAL A 308 24.28 -47.70 -15.15
C VAL A 308 22.85 -48.16 -14.84
N ALA A 309 21.90 -47.34 -15.32
CA ALA A 309 20.52 -47.61 -15.76
C ALA A 309 19.47 -48.23 -14.81
N ALA A 310 18.32 -47.57 -14.73
CA ALA A 310 17.10 -48.06 -15.38
C ALA A 310 16.08 -46.92 -15.49
N GLY A 311 15.58 -46.68 -16.71
CA GLY A 311 14.35 -45.92 -16.92
C GLY A 311 13.14 -46.85 -16.82
N ALA A 312 12.03 -46.35 -16.29
CA ALA A 312 10.69 -46.82 -16.62
C ALA A 312 9.68 -45.72 -16.26
N ALA A 313 8.78 -45.45 -17.19
CA ALA A 313 7.67 -44.53 -17.07
C ALA A 313 6.46 -45.16 -16.34
N ALA A 314 5.59 -44.28 -15.82
CA ALA A 314 4.16 -44.42 -15.57
C ALA A 314 3.66 -45.52 -14.59
N GLY A 315 2.92 -45.09 -13.58
CA GLY A 315 2.11 -45.98 -12.73
C GLY A 315 1.36 -45.25 -11.62
N MET A 316 0.07 -45.01 -11.86
CA MET A 316 -0.94 -44.47 -10.93
C MET A 316 -1.26 -45.49 -9.81
N GLY A 317 -1.53 -45.06 -8.56
CA GLY A 317 -2.27 -45.92 -7.61
C GLY A 317 -2.11 -45.66 -6.10
N SER A 318 -3.11 -44.97 -5.53
CA SER A 318 -3.74 -45.16 -4.20
C SER A 318 -2.93 -45.17 -2.88
N GLY A 319 -3.04 -44.07 -2.12
CA GLY A 319 -3.88 -44.00 -0.90
C GLY A 319 -3.36 -44.51 0.45
N LYS A 320 -3.15 -43.59 1.41
CA LYS A 320 -3.87 -43.55 2.71
C LYS A 320 -3.50 -42.30 3.53
N ALA A 321 -4.53 -41.68 4.11
CA ALA A 321 -4.45 -40.57 5.06
C ALA A 321 -3.89 -40.99 6.44
N PRO A 322 -3.63 -40.01 7.33
CA PRO A 322 -4.54 -39.89 8.47
C PRO A 322 -5.10 -38.48 8.69
N ALA A 323 -6.28 -38.48 9.33
CA ALA A 323 -7.10 -37.37 9.80
C ALA A 323 -6.51 -36.75 11.10
N ARG A 324 -6.97 -35.65 11.71
CA ARG A 324 -8.12 -34.74 11.53
C ARG A 324 -7.88 -33.53 12.46
N GLY A 325 -8.46 -32.40 12.11
CA GLY A 325 -8.82 -31.28 12.99
C GLY A 325 -9.21 -30.12 12.08
N GLY A 326 -10.47 -29.77 11.84
CA GLY A 326 -11.59 -29.64 12.77
C GLY A 326 -11.96 -28.16 12.84
N ARG A 327 -12.64 -27.63 11.81
CA ARG A 327 -13.37 -26.35 11.85
C ARG A 327 -14.69 -26.52 11.10
N GLY A 328 -15.75 -25.93 11.66
CA GLY A 328 -17.16 -26.12 11.27
C GLY A 328 -17.49 -25.73 9.83
N PRO A 329 -18.78 -25.77 9.43
CA PRO A 329 -19.18 -25.60 8.05
C PRO A 329 -18.85 -24.19 7.56
N VAL A 330 -17.81 -24.08 6.74
CA VAL A 330 -17.50 -22.87 5.97
C VAL A 330 -18.38 -22.92 4.74
N GLU A 331 -19.28 -21.96 4.57
CA GLU A 331 -20.00 -21.78 3.32
C GLU A 331 -18.98 -21.57 2.19
N LYS A 332 -18.97 -22.46 1.20
CA LYS A 332 -18.11 -22.34 0.02
C LYS A 332 -18.45 -21.05 -0.72
N ARG A 333 -17.52 -20.10 -0.75
CA ARG A 333 -17.67 -18.80 -1.42
C ARG A 333 -17.24 -18.90 -2.87
N ALA A 334 -18.10 -18.48 -3.79
CA ALA A 334 -17.78 -18.34 -5.20
C ALA A 334 -16.94 -17.08 -5.43
N VAL A 335 -15.76 -17.24 -6.05
CA VAL A 335 -14.76 -16.17 -6.18
C VAL A 335 -14.13 -16.16 -7.56
N LEU A 336 -13.73 -14.97 -7.99
CA LEU A 336 -12.88 -14.75 -9.15
C LEU A 336 -11.49 -14.34 -8.67
N ARG A 337 -10.43 -14.96 -9.19
CA ARG A 337 -9.04 -14.61 -8.85
C ARG A 337 -8.29 -14.16 -10.07
N GLY A 338 -7.49 -13.10 -9.96
CA GLY A 338 -6.53 -12.77 -11.00
C GLY A 338 -5.33 -13.72 -10.97
N VAL A 339 -4.98 -14.26 -12.13
CA VAL A 339 -3.86 -15.19 -12.32
C VAL A 339 -2.65 -14.46 -12.87
N THR A 340 -2.86 -13.50 -13.78
CA THR A 340 -1.82 -12.66 -14.38
C THR A 340 -2.33 -11.23 -14.55
N GLY A 341 -1.41 -10.27 -14.67
CA GLY A 341 -1.72 -8.87 -14.93
C GLY A 341 -1.94 -8.07 -13.65
N LYS A 342 -2.57 -6.89 -13.80
CA LYS A 342 -2.82 -5.91 -12.72
C LYS A 342 -3.43 -6.54 -11.46
N TYR A 343 -4.25 -7.57 -11.64
CA TYR A 343 -5.03 -8.21 -10.59
C TYR A 343 -4.47 -9.56 -10.13
N SER A 344 -3.25 -9.92 -10.52
CA SER A 344 -2.61 -11.19 -10.13
C SER A 344 -2.60 -11.36 -8.61
N GLY A 345 -3.09 -12.51 -8.12
CA GLY A 345 -3.19 -12.84 -6.71
C GLY A 345 -4.38 -12.22 -5.98
N GLN A 346 -5.05 -11.22 -6.56
CA GLN A 346 -6.23 -10.60 -5.97
C GLN A 346 -7.47 -11.49 -6.12
N ARG A 347 -8.39 -11.37 -5.16
CA ARG A 347 -9.63 -12.14 -5.07
C ARG A 347 -10.83 -11.19 -5.09
N PHE A 348 -11.85 -11.55 -5.86
CA PHE A 348 -13.11 -10.81 -5.99
C PHE A 348 -14.27 -11.77 -5.68
N ASP A 349 -15.07 -11.44 -4.67
CA ASP A 349 -16.21 -12.29 -4.29
C ASP A 349 -17.37 -12.12 -5.29
N LEU A 350 -17.90 -13.24 -5.79
CA LEU A 350 -19.03 -13.28 -6.72
C LEU A 350 -20.38 -13.45 -6.01
N LEU A 351 -20.39 -13.53 -4.67
CA LEU A 351 -21.59 -13.66 -3.85
C LEU A 351 -22.40 -12.36 -3.73
N LYS A 352 -21.76 -11.20 -3.97
CA LYS A 352 -22.42 -9.87 -3.96
C LYS A 352 -23.10 -9.53 -5.29
N GLY A 353 -23.14 -10.48 -6.23
CA GLY A 353 -23.81 -10.34 -7.52
C GLY A 353 -22.84 -10.29 -8.71
N LYS A 354 -23.26 -9.60 -9.76
CA LYS A 354 -22.55 -9.51 -11.04
C LYS A 354 -21.25 -8.70 -10.92
N VAL A 355 -20.15 -9.27 -11.40
CA VAL A 355 -18.85 -8.57 -11.53
C VAL A 355 -18.62 -8.20 -12.99
N VAL A 356 -18.42 -6.91 -13.24
CA VAL A 356 -18.08 -6.36 -14.56
C VAL A 356 -16.61 -5.96 -14.57
N ILE A 357 -15.91 -6.32 -15.65
CA ILE A 357 -14.48 -6.06 -15.84
C ILE A 357 -14.31 -5.14 -17.06
N GLY A 358 -13.54 -4.06 -16.91
CA GLY A 358 -13.33 -3.09 -17.97
C GLY A 358 -12.56 -1.85 -17.52
N ARG A 359 -12.50 -0.81 -18.36
CA ARG A 359 -11.81 0.46 -18.06
C ARG A 359 -12.69 1.56 -17.45
N ASP A 360 -14.01 1.39 -17.47
CA ASP A 360 -14.95 2.40 -17.00
C ASP A 360 -15.23 2.23 -15.50
N PRO A 361 -14.72 3.12 -14.62
CA PRO A 361 -14.92 3.03 -13.19
C PRO A 361 -16.38 3.24 -12.75
N ALA A 362 -17.22 3.87 -13.58
CA ALA A 362 -18.62 4.08 -13.25
C ALA A 362 -19.46 2.81 -13.38
N THR A 363 -19.00 1.83 -14.15
CA THR A 363 -19.80 0.64 -14.52
C THR A 363 -19.10 -0.69 -14.29
N CYS A 364 -17.79 -0.69 -13.97
CA CYS A 364 -16.99 -1.88 -13.73
C CYS A 364 -16.62 -2.05 -12.25
N ASN A 365 -16.66 -3.29 -11.77
CA ASN A 365 -16.19 -3.66 -10.43
C ASN A 365 -14.67 -3.91 -10.42
N ILE A 366 -14.12 -4.43 -11.53
CA ILE A 366 -12.69 -4.63 -11.73
C ILE A 366 -12.23 -3.68 -12.83
N VAL A 367 -11.46 -2.65 -12.45
CA VAL A 367 -11.20 -1.46 -13.29
C VAL A 367 -9.76 -1.41 -13.80
N PHE A 368 -9.57 -1.64 -15.10
CA PHE A 368 -8.30 -1.42 -15.78
C PHE A 368 -8.04 0.07 -16.04
N ASP A 369 -6.78 0.47 -16.15
CA ASP A 369 -6.43 1.87 -16.40
C ASP A 369 -7.01 2.33 -17.73
N LYS A 370 -7.38 3.62 -17.83
CA LYS A 370 -8.04 4.19 -19.02
C LYS A 370 -7.27 3.95 -20.32
N ASN A 371 -5.95 3.79 -20.25
CA ASN A 371 -5.08 3.57 -21.41
C ASN A 371 -4.61 2.11 -21.57
N THR A 372 -5.13 1.16 -20.78
CA THR A 372 -4.74 -0.26 -20.89
C THR A 372 -5.04 -0.77 -22.31
N PRO A 373 -4.01 -1.15 -23.09
CA PRO A 373 -4.22 -1.64 -24.45
C PRO A 373 -5.12 -2.88 -24.46
N GLY A 374 -6.00 -2.99 -25.45
CA GLY A 374 -6.83 -4.18 -25.62
C GLY A 374 -8.09 -4.27 -24.76
N ILE A 375 -8.13 -3.59 -23.61
CA ILE A 375 -9.27 -3.65 -22.69
C ILE A 375 -10.34 -2.63 -23.08
N SER A 376 -11.63 -2.94 -22.91
CA SER A 376 -12.75 -2.07 -23.30
C SER A 376 -13.35 -1.39 -22.07
N GLY A 377 -14.08 -0.29 -22.25
CA GLY A 377 -14.76 0.43 -21.15
C GLY A 377 -15.58 -0.52 -20.29
N ARG A 378 -16.43 -1.34 -20.91
CA ARG A 378 -17.00 -2.56 -20.33
C ARG A 378 -16.56 -3.72 -21.21
N HIS A 379 -15.73 -4.62 -20.69
CA HIS A 379 -15.09 -5.67 -21.50
C HIS A 379 -15.82 -7.00 -21.36
N CYS A 380 -15.99 -7.50 -20.15
CA CYS A 380 -16.77 -8.70 -19.88
C CYS A 380 -17.47 -8.62 -18.53
N GLN A 381 -18.34 -9.59 -18.28
CA GLN A 381 -18.98 -9.79 -16.98
C GLN A 381 -18.87 -11.26 -16.56
N VAL A 382 -18.80 -11.48 -15.25
CA VAL A 382 -18.85 -12.79 -14.62
C VAL A 382 -19.94 -12.79 -13.55
N VAL A 383 -20.79 -13.81 -13.57
CA VAL A 383 -21.87 -14.03 -12.60
C VAL A 383 -21.74 -15.44 -12.06
N TYR A 384 -22.03 -15.63 -10.78
CA TYR A 384 -22.19 -16.96 -10.21
C TYR A 384 -23.68 -17.30 -10.08
N ASP A 385 -24.10 -18.43 -10.64
CA ASP A 385 -25.45 -18.97 -10.47
C ASP A 385 -25.44 -20.03 -9.36
N PRO A 386 -26.03 -19.75 -8.18
CA PRO A 386 -26.05 -20.70 -7.07
C PRO A 386 -27.00 -21.88 -7.31
N ASN A 387 -27.99 -21.76 -8.21
CA ASN A 387 -28.95 -22.84 -8.48
C ASN A 387 -28.35 -23.91 -9.38
N GLU A 388 -27.61 -23.48 -10.41
CA GLU A 388 -26.93 -24.38 -11.35
C GLU A 388 -25.47 -24.69 -10.94
N ASP A 389 -25.01 -24.11 -9.83
CA ASP A 389 -23.66 -24.30 -9.27
C ASP A 389 -22.53 -23.94 -10.27
N CYS A 390 -22.77 -23.01 -11.19
CA CYS A 390 -21.84 -22.68 -12.28
C CYS A 390 -21.52 -21.18 -12.36
N PHE A 391 -20.41 -20.85 -13.00
CA PHE A 391 -20.05 -19.47 -13.32
C PHE A 391 -20.46 -19.17 -14.76
N ILE A 392 -20.94 -17.97 -15.01
CA ILE A 392 -21.39 -17.52 -16.32
C ILE A 392 -20.54 -16.32 -16.71
N ILE A 393 -19.83 -16.43 -17.82
CA ILE A 393 -19.08 -15.33 -18.41
C ILE A 393 -19.78 -14.82 -19.65
N THR A 394 -19.75 -13.50 -19.86
CA THR A 394 -20.29 -12.88 -21.08
C THR A 394 -19.35 -11.78 -21.52
N ASP A 395 -18.89 -11.84 -22.77
CA ASP A 395 -18.19 -10.72 -23.40
C ASP A 395 -19.19 -9.61 -23.72
N LEU A 396 -18.91 -8.36 -23.35
CA LEU A 396 -19.83 -7.23 -23.46
C LEU A 396 -19.65 -6.44 -24.77
N GLY A 397 -19.21 -7.11 -25.84
CA GLY A 397 -18.87 -6.46 -27.10
C GLY A 397 -17.49 -5.82 -27.06
N SER A 398 -16.53 -6.50 -26.46
CA SER A 398 -15.18 -5.98 -26.33
C SER A 398 -14.47 -5.89 -27.68
N SER A 399 -13.57 -4.91 -27.82
CA SER A 399 -12.89 -4.64 -29.09
C SER A 399 -11.86 -5.71 -29.46
N TYR A 400 -11.20 -6.31 -28.46
CA TYR A 400 -10.14 -7.31 -28.66
C TYR A 400 -10.55 -8.72 -28.21
N GLY A 401 -11.72 -8.86 -27.58
CA GLY A 401 -12.30 -10.15 -27.22
C GLY A 401 -11.91 -10.65 -25.83
N THR A 402 -12.85 -11.39 -25.25
CA THR A 402 -12.63 -12.27 -24.11
C THR A 402 -12.42 -13.71 -24.61
N PHE A 403 -11.50 -14.43 -23.99
CA PHE A 403 -11.14 -15.79 -24.40
C PHE A 403 -11.14 -16.73 -23.20
N LEU A 404 -11.56 -17.98 -23.42
CA LEU A 404 -11.43 -19.03 -22.42
C LEU A 404 -9.98 -19.52 -22.32
N GLY A 405 -9.66 -20.21 -21.23
CA GLY A 405 -8.32 -20.72 -20.95
C GLY A 405 -7.77 -21.67 -22.01
N ASN A 406 -8.65 -22.32 -22.78
CA ASN A 406 -8.33 -23.18 -23.92
C ASN A 406 -8.14 -22.41 -25.25
N GLY A 407 -8.24 -21.08 -25.24
CA GLY A 407 -8.10 -20.21 -26.42
C GLY A 407 -9.39 -19.93 -27.20
N LYS A 408 -10.54 -20.51 -26.82
CA LYS A 408 -11.83 -20.21 -27.48
C LYS A 408 -12.21 -18.74 -27.24
N LYS A 409 -12.34 -17.96 -28.31
CA LYS A 409 -12.90 -16.60 -28.25
C LYS A 409 -14.41 -16.66 -27.96
N LEU A 410 -14.88 -15.85 -27.03
CA LEU A 410 -16.31 -15.73 -26.74
C LEU A 410 -17.02 -14.92 -27.82
N THR A 411 -18.25 -15.31 -28.14
CA THR A 411 -19.14 -14.51 -28.98
C THR A 411 -19.71 -13.36 -28.16
N ALA A 412 -19.63 -12.13 -28.68
CA ALA A 412 -20.14 -10.94 -27.98
C ALA A 412 -21.61 -11.11 -27.57
N ASN A 413 -21.92 -10.77 -26.32
CA ASN A 413 -23.23 -10.85 -25.68
C ASN A 413 -23.84 -12.26 -25.58
N VAL A 414 -23.04 -13.31 -25.79
CA VAL A 414 -23.47 -14.70 -25.56
C VAL A 414 -22.88 -15.21 -24.25
N ALA A 415 -23.74 -15.73 -23.38
CA ALA A 415 -23.35 -16.31 -22.10
C ALA A 415 -22.72 -17.69 -22.28
N GLU A 416 -21.58 -17.90 -21.63
CA GLU A 416 -20.84 -19.16 -21.66
C GLU A 416 -20.58 -19.64 -20.22
N LYS A 417 -20.75 -20.94 -20.00
CA LYS A 417 -20.63 -21.55 -18.66
C LYS A 417 -19.18 -21.92 -18.39
N LEU A 418 -18.75 -21.67 -17.15
CA LEU A 418 -17.45 -22.00 -16.60
C LEU A 418 -17.65 -22.85 -15.34
N SER A 419 -16.76 -23.83 -15.18
CA SER A 419 -16.64 -24.67 -14.00
C SER A 419 -15.56 -24.14 -13.05
N THR A 420 -15.60 -24.55 -11.79
CA THR A 420 -14.54 -24.24 -10.82
C THR A 420 -13.17 -24.70 -11.35
N GLY A 421 -12.20 -23.79 -11.36
CA GLY A 421 -10.85 -24.00 -11.91
C GLY A 421 -10.68 -23.53 -13.36
N ASP A 422 -11.77 -23.22 -14.07
CA ASP A 422 -11.68 -22.69 -15.42
C ASP A 422 -11.09 -21.27 -15.42
N THR A 423 -10.28 -21.01 -16.44
CA THR A 423 -9.65 -19.70 -16.64
C THR A 423 -10.22 -19.00 -17.86
N PHE A 424 -10.11 -17.67 -17.86
CA PHE A 424 -10.35 -16.85 -19.04
C PHE A 424 -9.36 -15.67 -19.04
N TYR A 425 -9.19 -15.01 -20.17
CA TYR A 425 -8.33 -13.86 -20.30
C TYR A 425 -8.91 -12.80 -21.23
N LEU A 426 -8.49 -11.54 -21.04
CA LEU A 426 -9.00 -10.37 -21.74
C LEU A 426 -7.95 -9.85 -22.72
N CYS A 427 -8.30 -9.77 -24.01
CA CYS A 427 -7.39 -9.45 -25.12
C CYS A 427 -6.24 -10.46 -25.29
N ASP A 428 -5.40 -10.63 -24.27
CA ASP A 428 -4.23 -11.51 -24.26
C ASP A 428 -4.03 -12.19 -22.89
N ASN A 429 -3.03 -13.07 -22.82
CA ASN A 429 -2.71 -13.84 -21.61
C ASN A 429 -2.12 -13.03 -20.46
N ALA A 430 -1.80 -11.75 -20.66
CA ALA A 430 -1.32 -10.89 -19.59
C ALA A 430 -2.45 -10.53 -18.62
N ASN A 431 -3.72 -10.67 -19.00
CA ASN A 431 -4.89 -10.34 -18.17
C ASN A 431 -5.77 -11.57 -17.93
N ARG A 432 -5.27 -12.56 -17.18
CA ARG A 432 -5.95 -13.84 -16.94
C ARG A 432 -6.60 -13.90 -15.57
N PHE A 433 -7.75 -14.55 -15.51
CA PHE A 433 -8.50 -14.82 -14.29
C PHE A 433 -8.89 -16.30 -14.20
N VAL A 434 -9.16 -16.77 -12.99
CA VAL A 434 -9.68 -18.11 -12.67
C VAL A 434 -10.93 -18.00 -11.79
N VAL A 435 -11.95 -18.80 -12.08
CA VAL A 435 -13.13 -18.91 -11.22
C VAL A 435 -12.95 -20.06 -10.23
N SER A 436 -13.31 -19.87 -8.95
CA SER A 436 -13.14 -20.90 -7.92
C SER A 436 -14.19 -20.83 -6.80
N LYS A 437 -14.32 -21.91 -6.03
CA LYS A 437 -15.16 -21.97 -4.82
C LYS A 437 -14.29 -22.30 -3.62
N GLU A 438 -14.37 -21.50 -2.57
CA GLU A 438 -13.48 -21.57 -1.40
C GLU A 438 -14.21 -21.59 -0.07
#